data_AF-A0A8D8MS98-F1
#
_entry.id   AF-A0A8D8MS98-F1
#
_cell.length_a   1.000
_cell.length_b   1.000
_cell.length_c   1.000
_cell.angle_alpha   90.00
_cell.angle_beta   90.00
_cell.angle_gamma   90.00
#
_symmetry.space_group_name_H-M   'P 1'
#
loop_
_entity.id
_entity.type
_entity.pdbx_description
1 polymer ?
#
loop_
_entity_poly.entity_id
_entity_poly.type
_entity_poly.pdbx_seq_one_letter_code
_entity_poly.pdbx_strand_id
1 'polypeptide(L)'
;FGTLAILIFITLIKGRGSGRWRSFTNNLNLLRNALVVIGGGVLAYGFATRDLQPFRLTGKVASGFPTVELPPFSTTFKDEFYDFPRMLHILGSSVIAIPMISILEVVSIGKAFAKGKPVDATQEMIALGLCNIAGSFTSSIPTTASFARTAINSSSGVR
;
A
#
# COMPACT_ATOMS: atom_id res chain seq x y z
N PHE A 1 -9.65 -5.03 -19.85
CA PHE A 1 -9.24 -6.26 -20.57
C PHE A 1 -7.83 -6.20 -21.13
N GLY A 2 -7.37 -5.11 -21.77
CA GLY A 2 -5.99 -5.01 -22.30
C GLY A 2 -4.87 -5.05 -21.26
N THR A 3 -5.05 -4.44 -20.08
CA THR A 3 -4.08 -4.49 -18.98
C THR A 3 -3.91 -5.90 -18.43
N LEU A 4 -5.00 -6.64 -18.23
CA LEU A 4 -4.99 -8.06 -17.84
C LEU A 4 -4.27 -8.93 -18.90
N ALA A 5 -4.47 -8.67 -20.19
CA ALA A 5 -3.79 -9.41 -21.26
C ALA A 5 -2.28 -9.14 -21.29
N ILE A 6 -1.84 -7.89 -21.13
CA ILE A 6 -0.41 -7.52 -21.01
C ILE A 6 0.20 -8.15 -19.76
N LEU A 7 -0.52 -8.08 -18.65
CA LEU A 7 -0.15 -8.71 -17.39
C LEU A 7 0.02 -10.23 -17.59
N ILE A 8 -0.92 -10.90 -18.26
CA ILE A 8 -0.87 -12.34 -18.55
C ILE A 8 0.30 -12.68 -19.50
N PHE A 9 0.53 -11.88 -20.54
CA PHE A 9 1.62 -12.05 -21.50
C PHE A 9 3.00 -11.91 -20.84
N ILE A 10 3.17 -10.95 -19.92
CA ILE A 10 4.41 -10.79 -19.13
C ILE A 10 4.65 -12.02 -18.23
N THR A 11 3.58 -12.58 -17.63
CA THR A 11 3.69 -13.83 -16.86
C THR A 11 3.93 -15.07 -17.73
N LEU A 12 3.51 -15.08 -18.99
CA LEU A 12 3.77 -16.17 -19.95
C LEU A 12 5.22 -16.18 -20.48
N ILE A 13 5.89 -15.03 -20.46
CA ILE A 13 7.30 -14.90 -20.85
C ILE A 13 8.24 -15.25 -19.67
N LYS A 14 7.71 -15.31 -18.44
CA LYS A 14 8.48 -15.65 -17.23
C LYS A 14 9.15 -17.03 -17.37
N GLY A 15 10.47 -17.04 -17.46
CA GLY A 15 11.27 -18.27 -17.52
C GLY A 15 11.56 -18.83 -18.91
N ARG A 16 11.15 -18.15 -20.00
CA ARG A 16 11.61 -18.49 -21.36
C ARG A 16 12.99 -17.88 -21.63
N GLY A 17 13.97 -18.71 -22.01
CA GLY A 17 15.33 -18.30 -22.42
C GLY A 17 16.46 -18.76 -21.47
N SER A 18 17.70 -18.82 -21.97
CA SER A 18 18.87 -19.23 -21.19
C SER A 18 19.72 -18.04 -20.73
N GLY A 19 20.40 -18.20 -19.58
CA GLY A 19 21.39 -17.26 -19.05
C GLY A 19 20.85 -15.84 -18.79
N ARG A 20 21.46 -14.85 -19.44
CA ARG A 20 21.21 -13.41 -19.22
C ARG A 20 19.78 -12.98 -19.54
N TRP A 21 19.12 -13.67 -20.48
CA TRP A 21 17.74 -13.43 -20.86
C TRP A 21 16.73 -13.84 -19.76
N ARG A 22 17.07 -14.88 -18.98
CA ARG A 22 16.27 -15.33 -17.83
C ARG A 22 16.33 -14.33 -16.66
N SER A 23 17.50 -13.76 -16.39
CA SER A 23 17.64 -12.70 -15.36
C SER A 23 16.90 -11.43 -15.78
N PHE A 24 17.00 -11.03 -17.04
CA PHE A 24 16.28 -9.87 -17.57
C PHE A 24 14.76 -10.02 -17.45
N THR A 25 14.20 -11.17 -17.85
CA THR A 25 12.75 -11.44 -17.73
C THR A 25 12.28 -11.57 -16.28
N ASN A 26 13.12 -12.07 -15.37
CA ASN A 26 12.79 -12.08 -13.94
C ASN A 26 12.69 -10.66 -13.37
N ASN A 27 13.62 -9.77 -13.71
CA ASN A 27 13.58 -8.37 -13.27
C ASN A 27 12.38 -7.61 -13.88
N LEU A 28 12.03 -7.91 -15.13
CA LEU A 28 10.85 -7.32 -15.78
C LEU A 28 9.54 -7.68 -15.08
N ASN A 29 9.45 -8.91 -14.55
CA ASN A 29 8.28 -9.37 -13.79
C ASN A 29 8.14 -8.67 -12.43
N LEU A 30 9.25 -8.32 -11.77
CA LEU A 30 9.25 -7.54 -10.53
C LEU A 30 8.71 -6.12 -10.75
N LEU A 31 9.03 -5.52 -11.90
CA LEU A 31 8.63 -4.14 -12.26
C LEU A 31 7.24 -4.05 -12.92
N ARG A 32 6.52 -5.16 -13.05
CA ARG A 32 5.24 -5.26 -13.77
C ARG A 32 4.21 -4.21 -13.33
N ASN A 33 4.06 -3.96 -12.03
CA ASN A 33 3.14 -2.95 -11.52
C ASN A 33 3.57 -1.54 -11.91
N ALA A 34 4.87 -1.22 -11.82
CA ALA A 34 5.39 0.09 -12.19
C ALA A 34 5.24 0.37 -13.69
N LEU A 35 5.50 -0.63 -14.54
CA LEU A 35 5.32 -0.51 -15.99
C LEU A 35 3.87 -0.21 -16.37
N VAL A 36 2.90 -0.85 -15.70
CA VAL A 36 1.48 -0.59 -15.92
C VAL A 36 1.10 0.83 -15.50
N VAL A 37 1.60 1.32 -14.36
CA VAL A 37 1.32 2.68 -13.90
C VAL A 37 1.92 3.73 -14.84
N ILE A 38 3.19 3.57 -15.25
CA ILE A 38 3.85 4.49 -16.18
C ILE A 38 3.16 4.48 -17.55
N GLY A 39 2.91 3.28 -18.11
CA GLY A 39 2.23 3.14 -19.40
C GLY A 39 0.81 3.72 -19.37
N GLY A 40 0.05 3.45 -18.30
CA GLY A 40 -1.27 4.04 -18.08
C GLY A 40 -1.23 5.56 -17.97
N GLY A 41 -0.24 6.11 -17.28
CA GLY A 41 -0.03 7.56 -17.17
C GLY A 41 0.30 8.23 -18.52
N VAL A 42 1.20 7.63 -19.31
CA VAL A 42 1.54 8.13 -20.65
C VAL A 42 0.34 8.07 -21.59
N LEU A 43 -0.42 6.97 -21.57
CA LEU A 43 -1.65 6.85 -22.36
C LEU A 43 -2.70 7.88 -21.94
N ALA A 44 -2.94 8.04 -20.64
CA ALA A 44 -3.88 9.04 -20.12
C ALA A 44 -3.46 10.46 -20.53
N TYR A 45 -2.17 10.79 -20.50
CA TYR A 45 -1.64 12.07 -20.98
C TYR A 45 -1.88 12.25 -22.49
N GLY A 46 -1.66 11.23 -23.30
CA GLY A 46 -1.90 11.28 -24.76
C GLY A 46 -3.38 11.44 -25.16
N PHE A 47 -4.32 10.96 -24.34
CA PHE A 47 -5.75 11.22 -24.54
C PHE A 47 -6.15 12.61 -24.03
N ALA A 48 -5.57 13.05 -22.92
CA ALA A 48 -5.84 14.38 -22.36
C ALA A 48 -5.42 15.51 -23.32
N THR A 49 -4.35 15.35 -24.11
CA THR A 49 -3.95 16.33 -25.14
C THR A 49 -4.90 16.37 -26.35
N ARG A 50 -5.84 15.44 -26.47
CA ARG A 50 -6.86 15.37 -27.53
C ARG A 50 -8.27 15.71 -27.03
N ASP A 51 -8.39 16.28 -25.82
CA ASP A 51 -9.65 16.56 -25.12
C ASP A 51 -10.57 15.34 -24.91
N LEU A 52 -10.01 14.13 -25.02
CA LEU A 52 -10.72 12.90 -24.70
C LEU A 52 -10.39 12.52 -23.25
N GLN A 53 -11.40 12.45 -22.38
CA GLN A 53 -11.25 11.99 -20.99
C GLN A 53 -11.91 10.62 -20.76
N PRO A 54 -11.36 9.53 -21.32
CA PRO A 54 -11.89 8.19 -21.11
C PRO A 54 -11.60 7.63 -19.70
N PHE A 55 -10.70 8.26 -18.92
CA PHE A 55 -10.27 7.78 -17.60
C PHE A 55 -10.53 8.82 -16.51
N ARG A 56 -11.04 8.38 -15.36
CA ARG A 56 -11.14 9.22 -14.16
C ARG A 56 -9.76 9.38 -13.52
N LEU A 57 -9.23 10.60 -13.53
CA LEU A 57 -7.92 10.92 -12.95
C LEU A 57 -7.98 11.00 -11.42
N THR A 58 -6.85 10.73 -10.76
CA THR A 58 -6.68 10.68 -9.29
C THR A 58 -6.79 12.04 -8.59
N GLY A 59 -6.90 13.15 -9.33
CA GLY A 59 -6.91 14.50 -8.78
C GLY A 59 -5.51 15.05 -8.49
N LYS A 60 -5.44 16.17 -7.76
CA LYS A 60 -4.17 16.82 -7.40
C LYS A 60 -3.53 16.09 -6.22
N VAL A 61 -2.25 15.76 -6.35
CA VAL A 61 -1.43 15.23 -5.25
C VAL A 61 -0.80 16.42 -4.53
N ALA A 62 -0.92 16.47 -3.20
CA ALA A 62 -0.27 17.49 -2.39
C ALA A 62 1.25 17.42 -2.55
N SER A 63 1.89 18.57 -2.77
CA SER A 63 3.34 18.69 -2.93
C SER A 63 4.00 19.06 -1.60
N GLY A 64 5.13 18.44 -1.26
CA GLY A 64 5.88 18.73 -0.03
C GLY A 64 5.79 17.60 1.00
N PHE A 65 6.39 17.83 2.17
CA PHE A 65 6.28 16.92 3.31
C PHE A 65 4.94 17.13 4.04
N PRO A 66 4.39 16.08 4.68
CA PRO A 66 3.24 16.25 5.57
C PRO A 66 3.63 17.17 6.73
N THR A 67 2.72 18.08 7.12
CA THR A 67 2.90 18.87 8.33
C THR A 67 2.73 17.98 9.55
N VAL A 68 3.58 18.20 10.56
CA VAL A 68 3.48 17.50 11.84
C VAL A 68 2.55 18.32 12.73
N GLU A 69 1.36 17.79 12.98
CA GLU A 69 0.29 18.42 13.76
C GLU A 69 -0.29 17.41 14.74
N LEU A 70 -0.86 17.88 15.85
CA LEU A 70 -1.52 16.96 16.79
C LEU A 70 -2.78 16.39 16.14
N PRO A 71 -3.09 15.08 16.35
CA PRO A 71 -4.30 14.50 15.82
C PRO A 71 -5.52 15.26 16.39
N PRO A 72 -6.42 15.76 15.53
CA PRO A 72 -7.53 16.59 15.97
C PRO A 72 -8.58 15.74 16.69
N PHE A 73 -8.99 16.19 17.88
CA PHE A 73 -10.11 15.61 18.65
C PHE A 73 -11.46 16.25 18.29
N SER A 74 -11.47 17.19 17.35
CA SER A 74 -12.67 17.77 16.76
C SER A 74 -12.37 18.18 15.33
N THR A 75 -13.33 18.04 14.43
CA THR A 75 -13.15 18.42 13.03
C THR A 75 -14.43 19.03 12.48
N THR A 76 -14.29 20.01 11.59
CA THR A 76 -15.42 20.56 10.83
C THR A 76 -15.31 20.04 9.41
N PHE A 77 -16.27 19.22 8.99
CA PHE A 77 -16.27 18.64 7.65
C PHE A 77 -17.62 18.94 7.00
N LYS A 78 -17.59 19.62 5.85
CA LYS A 78 -18.81 20.05 5.12
C LYS A 78 -19.79 20.86 5.99
N ASP A 79 -19.28 21.87 6.68
CA ASP A 79 -20.06 22.78 7.55
C ASP A 79 -20.72 22.10 8.77
N GLU A 80 -20.44 20.82 9.02
CA GLU A 80 -20.86 20.12 10.23
C GLU A 80 -19.68 19.98 11.21
N PHE A 81 -19.95 20.32 12.47
CA PHE A 81 -19.00 20.13 13.56
C PHE A 81 -19.10 18.71 14.11
N TYR A 82 -17.98 17.99 14.11
CA TYR A 82 -17.85 16.66 14.67
C TYR A 82 -16.99 16.72 15.94
N ASP A 83 -17.60 16.35 17.07
CA ASP A 83 -16.86 16.10 18.32
C ASP A 83 -16.24 14.69 18.32
N PHE A 84 -15.36 14.44 19.28
CA PHE A 84 -14.69 13.14 19.40
C PHE A 84 -15.66 11.95 19.60
N PRO A 85 -16.64 11.97 20.52
CA PRO A 85 -17.67 10.94 20.62
C PRO A 85 -18.42 10.65 19.31
N ARG A 86 -18.76 11.69 18.54
CA ARG A 86 -19.45 11.57 17.26
C ARG A 86 -18.55 10.95 16.21
N MET A 87 -17.26 11.33 16.18
CA MET A 87 -16.27 10.69 15.32
C MET A 87 -16.17 9.19 15.63
N LEU A 88 -16.10 8.81 16.91
CA LEU A 88 -16.09 7.42 17.33
C LEU A 88 -17.38 6.68 16.95
N HIS A 89 -18.53 7.32 17.07
CA HIS A 89 -19.82 6.74 16.67
C HIS A 89 -19.89 6.50 15.15
N ILE A 90 -19.35 7.42 14.34
CA ILE A 90 -19.29 7.25 12.87
C ILE A 90 -18.37 6.09 12.49
N LEU A 91 -17.23 5.95 13.16
CA LEU A 91 -16.32 4.81 12.96
C LEU A 91 -16.94 3.50 13.50
N GLY A 92 -17.77 3.57 14.53
CA GLY A 92 -18.49 2.44 15.10
C GLY A 92 -17.55 1.32 15.55
N SER A 93 -17.86 0.08 15.14
CA SER A 93 -17.05 -1.10 15.49
C SER A 93 -15.67 -1.15 14.81
N SER A 94 -15.45 -0.35 13.75
CA SER A 94 -14.18 -0.36 13.01
C SER A 94 -12.99 0.13 13.85
N VAL A 95 -13.24 0.96 14.86
CA VAL A 95 -12.22 1.46 15.81
C VAL A 95 -11.50 0.30 16.50
N ILE A 96 -12.21 -0.79 16.79
CA ILE A 96 -11.66 -1.98 17.45
C ILE A 96 -11.28 -3.04 16.41
N ALA A 97 -12.08 -3.20 15.36
CA ALA A 97 -11.84 -4.25 14.37
C ALA A 97 -10.56 -4.02 13.56
N ILE A 98 -10.26 -2.78 13.15
CA ILE A 98 -9.09 -2.48 12.30
C ILE A 98 -7.77 -2.79 13.03
N PRO A 99 -7.52 -2.33 14.27
CA PRO A 99 -6.31 -2.68 15.00
C PRO A 99 -6.17 -4.19 15.23
N MET A 100 -7.26 -4.88 15.57
CA MET A 100 -7.24 -6.32 15.79
C MET A 100 -6.83 -7.08 14.52
N ILE A 101 -7.44 -6.75 13.39
CA ILE A 101 -7.10 -7.36 12.09
C ILE A 101 -5.65 -7.01 11.71
N SER A 102 -5.21 -5.78 11.94
CA SER A 102 -3.85 -5.34 11.64
C SER A 102 -2.80 -6.12 12.45
N ILE A 103 -3.03 -6.35 13.74
CA ILE A 103 -2.11 -7.12 14.59
C ILE A 103 -2.06 -8.57 14.11
N LEU A 104 -3.23 -9.17 13.82
CA LEU A 104 -3.31 -10.53 13.29
C LEU A 104 -2.55 -10.65 11.96
N GLU A 105 -2.65 -9.66 11.08
CA GLU A 105 -1.93 -9.62 9.81
C GLU A 105 -0.42 -9.53 10.02
N VAL A 106 0.06 -8.57 10.83
CA VAL A 106 1.49 -8.37 11.12
C VAL A 106 2.11 -9.62 11.73
N VAL A 107 1.48 -10.21 12.76
CA VAL A 107 2.00 -11.39 13.45
C VAL A 107 1.97 -12.62 12.54
N SER A 108 0.90 -12.80 11.76
CA SER A 108 0.79 -13.92 10.81
C SER A 108 1.88 -13.86 9.73
N ILE A 109 2.09 -12.67 9.15
CA ILE A 109 3.13 -12.47 8.14
C ILE A 109 4.52 -12.61 8.76
N GLY A 110 4.76 -12.01 9.92
CA GLY A 110 6.02 -12.14 10.65
C GLY A 110 6.40 -13.60 10.86
N LYS A 111 5.47 -14.41 11.38
CA LYS A 111 5.67 -15.85 11.58
C LYS A 111 5.89 -16.62 10.28
N ALA A 112 5.14 -16.31 9.23
CA ALA A 112 5.29 -16.96 7.92
C ALA A 112 6.68 -16.74 7.29
N PHE A 113 7.31 -15.59 7.56
CA PHE A 113 8.61 -15.22 7.00
C PHE A 113 9.77 -15.31 8.00
N ALA A 114 9.54 -15.72 9.23
CA ALA A 114 10.55 -15.77 10.28
C ALA A 114 11.66 -16.82 10.07
N LYS A 115 11.47 -17.79 9.16
CA LYS A 115 12.44 -18.86 8.83
C LYS A 115 13.00 -19.56 10.08
N GLY A 116 12.15 -19.83 11.07
CA GLY A 116 12.52 -20.49 12.33
C GLY A 116 13.00 -19.56 13.44
N LYS A 117 13.08 -18.24 13.21
CA LYS A 117 13.31 -17.26 14.28
C LYS A 117 12.04 -17.09 15.12
N PRO A 118 12.15 -16.91 16.44
CA PRO A 118 10.99 -16.60 17.27
C PRO A 118 10.44 -15.21 16.89
N VAL A 119 9.11 -15.10 16.81
CA VAL A 119 8.39 -13.84 16.62
C VAL A 119 7.53 -13.61 17.84
N ASP A 120 7.81 -12.53 18.57
CA ASP A 120 7.03 -12.11 19.72
C ASP A 120 5.86 -11.22 19.28
N ALA A 121 4.64 -11.73 19.44
CA ALA A 121 3.43 -11.01 19.08
C ALA A 121 3.24 -9.72 19.92
N THR A 122 3.72 -9.70 21.17
CA THR A 122 3.62 -8.54 22.05
C THR A 122 4.48 -7.40 21.53
N GLN A 123 5.71 -7.72 21.12
CA GLN A 123 6.63 -6.74 20.54
C GLN A 123 6.09 -6.18 19.23
N GLU A 124 5.57 -7.03 18.35
CA GLU A 124 4.95 -6.60 17.08
C GLU A 124 3.71 -5.71 17.31
N MET A 125 2.88 -6.03 18.30
CA MET A 125 1.72 -5.22 18.67
C MET A 125 2.13 -3.83 19.17
N ILE A 126 3.13 -3.75 20.07
CA ILE A 126 3.63 -2.48 20.59
C ILE A 126 4.26 -1.65 19.47
N ALA A 127 5.08 -2.29 18.62
CA ALA A 127 5.72 -1.62 17.48
C ALA A 127 4.67 -1.03 16.53
N LEU A 128 3.67 -1.83 16.12
CA LEU A 128 2.57 -1.38 15.26
C LEU A 128 1.75 -0.25 15.90
N GLY A 129 1.48 -0.33 17.20
CA GLY A 129 0.77 0.71 17.96
C GLY A 129 1.54 2.02 17.95
N LEU A 130 2.85 1.98 18.26
CA LEU A 130 3.72 3.15 18.24
C LEU A 130 3.83 3.75 16.83
N CYS A 131 3.96 2.93 15.79
CA CYS A 131 3.97 3.40 14.41
C CYS A 131 2.69 4.14 14.03
N ASN A 132 1.52 3.62 14.41
CA ASN A 132 0.24 4.27 14.12
C ASN A 132 0.01 5.54 14.94
N ILE A 133 0.44 5.55 16.20
CA ILE A 133 0.42 6.77 17.04
C ILE A 133 1.33 7.83 16.40
N ALA A 134 2.57 7.50 16.05
CA ALA A 134 3.49 8.43 15.39
C ALA A 134 2.96 8.91 14.03
N GLY A 135 2.37 8.02 13.23
CA GLY A 135 1.76 8.35 11.94
C GLY A 135 0.58 9.33 12.05
N SER A 136 -0.17 9.28 13.16
CA SER A 136 -1.30 10.19 13.40
C SER A 136 -0.89 11.66 13.41
N PHE A 137 0.34 11.97 13.84
CA PHE A 137 0.87 13.34 13.83
C PHE A 137 1.14 13.87 12.41
N THR A 138 1.21 12.99 11.42
CA THR A 138 1.41 13.35 10.01
C THR A 138 0.13 13.15 9.20
N SER A 139 -1.03 13.05 9.85
CA SER A 139 -2.32 12.74 9.22
C SER A 139 -2.31 11.45 8.40
N SER A 140 -1.53 10.45 8.83
CA SER A 140 -1.49 9.14 8.17
C SER A 140 -2.76 8.33 8.46
N ILE A 141 -3.18 7.56 7.47
CA ILE A 141 -4.19 6.49 7.63
C ILE A 141 -3.56 5.35 8.47
N PRO A 142 -4.36 4.57 9.24
CA PRO A 142 -3.87 3.38 9.92
C PRO A 142 -3.09 2.46 8.98
N THR A 143 -1.88 2.10 9.40
CA THR A 143 -0.93 1.27 8.67
C THR A 143 -0.91 -0.16 9.20
N THR A 144 -0.69 -1.13 8.30
CA THR A 144 -0.61 -2.57 8.57
C THR A 144 0.56 -3.21 7.83
N ALA A 145 0.81 -4.51 8.02
CA ALA A 145 1.82 -5.24 7.26
C ALA A 145 1.40 -5.46 5.79
N SER A 146 2.37 -5.74 4.91
CA SER A 146 2.10 -6.01 3.50
C SER A 146 2.73 -7.33 3.05
N PHE A 147 1.90 -8.35 2.83
CA PHE A 147 2.36 -9.66 2.38
C PHE A 147 3.15 -9.59 1.08
N ALA A 148 2.65 -8.85 0.08
CA ALA A 148 3.30 -8.72 -1.22
C ALA A 148 4.70 -8.10 -1.10
N ARG A 149 4.86 -7.03 -0.30
CA ARG A 149 6.15 -6.38 -0.09
C ARG A 149 7.12 -7.29 0.67
N THR A 150 6.66 -7.97 1.72
CA THR A 150 7.48 -8.91 2.49
C THR A 150 7.93 -10.11 1.63
N ALA A 151 7.05 -10.64 0.78
CA ALA A 151 7.39 -11.73 -0.14
C ALA A 151 8.43 -11.31 -1.19
N ILE A 152 8.28 -10.11 -1.78
CA ILE A 152 9.26 -9.54 -2.70
C ILE A 152 10.59 -9.32 -1.99
N ASN A 153 10.59 -8.77 -0.77
CA ASN A 153 11.81 -8.54 -0.01
C ASN A 153 12.54 -9.86 0.33
N SER A 154 11.79 -10.87 0.81
CA SER A 154 12.34 -12.19 1.14
C SER A 154 12.87 -12.94 -0.09
N SER A 155 12.20 -12.82 -1.23
CA SER A 155 12.66 -13.42 -2.51
C SER A 155 13.83 -12.68 -3.14
N SER A 156 14.01 -11.39 -2.83
CA SER A 156 15.14 -10.58 -3.29
C SER A 156 16.43 -10.88 -2.51
N GLY A 157 16.39 -11.76 -1.51
CA GLY A 157 17.56 -12.19 -0.75
C GLY A 157 18.01 -11.21 0.33
N VAL A 158 17.22 -10.17 0.60
CA VAL A 158 17.41 -9.26 1.75
C VAL A 158 17.07 -10.02 3.03
N ARG A 159 17.91 -9.88 4.06
CA ARG A 159 17.85 -10.63 5.33
C ARG A 159 17.63 -9.73 6.52
#